data_AF-A0AAF0YE96-F1
#
_entry.id   AF-A0AAF0YE96-F1
#
_cell.length_a   1.000
_cell.length_b   1.000
_cell.length_c   1.000
_cell.angle_alpha   90.00
_cell.angle_beta   90.00
_cell.angle_gamma   90.00
#
_symmetry.space_group_name_H-M   'P 1'
#
loop_
_entity.id
_entity.type
_entity.pdbx_description
1 polymer ?
#
loop_
_entity_poly.entity_id
_entity_poly.type
_entity_poly.pdbx_seq_one_letter_code
_entity_poly.pdbx_strand_id
1 'polypeptide(L)'
;MRSSIPRLLKATRCARVSLGAPTPPSGAACSGAPVGPGNAALAPVRYHIFDEPLPYPVGLRLQQRVIDARLAARKDDPKAGKQDVLFLLEHTPTYTTGRRDNTPNPEELHPEEKKVQNVGAEFFITKRGGQVTYHGPGQLVGYPLLDLNAMETPTRCYVEYLQALLGEYATSLGLEVHAPHPDGHVGVFSSTTEKVASIGIHLRHRITSHGFSMNVTTEPKAWFDLVTACGLDDVHAVGLTELLARAGKPADLSVRGVAEALVPRFAATYQREFLPLALEGDDEVRGIQQIVKETEDEAREINAKAGGWLSKPDVSRQVA
;
A
#
# COMPACT_ATOMS: atom_id res chain seq x y z
N MET A 1 -3.01 35.67 -31.27
CA MET A 1 -2.00 34.75 -30.72
C MET A 1 -2.69 33.86 -29.69
N ARG A 2 -3.13 32.67 -30.10
CA ARG A 2 -3.72 31.66 -29.22
C ARG A 2 -2.63 30.63 -28.92
N SER A 3 -2.10 30.68 -27.70
CA SER A 3 -1.13 29.69 -27.20
C SER A 3 -1.89 28.44 -26.79
N SER A 4 -1.59 27.34 -27.47
CA SER A 4 -2.16 26.01 -27.33
C SER A 4 -1.62 25.29 -26.09
N ILE A 5 -2.53 24.92 -25.19
CA ILE A 5 -2.29 24.02 -24.05
C ILE A 5 -2.03 22.60 -24.61
N PRO A 6 -1.02 21.85 -24.12
CA PRO A 6 -0.77 20.49 -24.61
C PRO A 6 -1.83 19.49 -24.14
N ARG A 7 -2.11 18.54 -25.03
CA ARG A 7 -3.13 17.49 -24.96
C ARG A 7 -2.91 16.49 -23.82
N LEU A 8 -3.99 16.26 -23.08
CA LEU A 8 -4.53 14.98 -22.60
C LEU A 8 -3.53 13.82 -22.40
N LEU A 9 -3.32 13.45 -21.12
CA LEU A 9 -3.00 12.08 -20.73
C LEU A 9 -4.03 11.14 -21.38
N LYS A 10 -3.61 10.33 -22.36
CA LYS A 10 -4.43 9.20 -22.80
C LYS A 10 -4.45 8.21 -21.63
N ALA A 11 -5.60 8.09 -20.98
CA ALA A 11 -5.88 7.00 -20.05
C ALA A 11 -5.74 5.68 -20.79
N THR A 12 -4.59 5.02 -20.64
CA THR A 12 -4.35 3.71 -21.22
C THR A 12 -5.21 2.72 -20.44
N ARG A 13 -6.28 2.19 -21.05
CA ARG A 13 -6.84 0.91 -20.59
C ARG A 13 -5.67 -0.05 -20.57
N CYS A 14 -5.32 -0.60 -19.41
CA CYS A 14 -4.63 -1.89 -19.39
C CYS A 14 -5.64 -2.91 -19.91
N ALA A 15 -5.76 -2.97 -21.24
CA ALA A 15 -6.44 -4.06 -21.92
C ALA A 15 -5.84 -5.36 -21.39
N ARG A 16 -6.62 -6.45 -21.39
CA ARG A 16 -6.11 -7.80 -21.13
C ARG A 16 -4.88 -8.04 -22.02
N VAL A 17 -3.70 -7.73 -21.51
CA VAL A 17 -2.47 -8.17 -22.15
C VAL A 17 -2.51 -9.66 -21.91
N SER A 18 -2.57 -10.43 -22.99
CA SER A 18 -2.33 -11.87 -22.98
C SER A 18 -0.84 -12.11 -22.67
N LEU A 19 -0.39 -11.63 -21.51
CA LEU A 19 0.66 -12.30 -20.78
C LEU A 19 -0.01 -13.61 -20.38
N GLY A 20 0.53 -14.76 -20.84
CA GLY A 20 0.05 -16.06 -20.36
C GLY A 20 -0.10 -15.98 -18.84
N ALA A 21 -1.15 -16.61 -18.30
CA ALA A 21 -1.45 -16.56 -16.86
C ALA A 21 -0.13 -16.65 -16.08
N PRO A 22 0.25 -15.60 -15.31
CA PRO A 22 1.52 -15.62 -14.62
C PRO A 22 1.55 -16.89 -13.78
N THR A 23 2.62 -17.66 -13.92
CA THR A 23 2.87 -18.78 -13.02
C THR A 23 2.77 -18.22 -11.61
N PRO A 24 2.03 -18.88 -10.69
CA PRO A 24 2.03 -18.45 -9.32
C PRO A 24 3.47 -18.30 -8.85
N PRO A 25 3.75 -17.29 -8.03
CA PRO A 25 5.08 -17.01 -7.54
C PRO A 25 5.72 -18.28 -6.97
N SER A 26 6.98 -18.49 -7.32
CA SER A 26 7.84 -19.50 -6.71
C SER A 26 7.83 -19.33 -5.19
N GLY A 27 7.08 -20.18 -4.48
CA GLY A 27 7.04 -20.21 -3.01
C GLY A 27 5.70 -19.90 -2.33
N ALA A 28 4.60 -19.68 -3.06
CA ALA A 28 3.27 -19.65 -2.43
C ALA A 28 2.89 -21.05 -1.92
N ALA A 29 2.43 -21.14 -0.66
CA ALA A 29 1.90 -22.39 -0.10
C ALA A 29 0.54 -22.75 -0.72
N CYS A 30 -0.12 -21.77 -1.33
CA CYS A 30 -1.35 -21.94 -2.09
C CYS A 30 -1.00 -22.41 -3.52
N SER A 31 -1.29 -23.67 -3.84
CA SER A 31 -1.11 -24.25 -5.17
C SER A 31 -2.26 -23.85 -6.11
N GLY A 32 -1.91 -23.31 -7.29
CA GLY A 32 -2.87 -22.91 -8.33
C GLY A 32 -2.67 -21.47 -8.83
N ALA A 33 -3.45 -21.06 -9.84
CA ALA A 33 -3.53 -19.64 -10.21
C ALA A 33 -3.89 -18.82 -8.96
N PRO A 34 -3.40 -17.57 -8.78
CA PRO A 34 -3.56 -16.84 -7.54
C PRO A 34 -5.02 -16.62 -7.13
N VAL A 35 -5.97 -16.87 -8.00
CA VAL A 35 -7.39 -16.61 -7.80
C VAL A 35 -8.23 -17.69 -8.46
N GLY A 36 -9.43 -17.94 -7.93
CA GLY A 36 -10.37 -18.91 -8.51
C GLY A 36 -10.72 -18.57 -9.97
N PRO A 37 -11.17 -19.55 -10.78
CA PRO A 37 -11.47 -19.34 -12.21
C PRO A 37 -12.53 -18.27 -12.47
N GLY A 38 -13.34 -17.89 -11.47
CA GLY A 38 -14.35 -16.84 -11.55
C GLY A 38 -13.80 -15.40 -11.48
N ASN A 39 -12.53 -15.18 -11.14
CA ASN A 39 -12.01 -13.83 -10.94
C ASN A 39 -12.08 -12.95 -12.18
N ALA A 40 -11.83 -13.53 -13.36
CA ALA A 40 -11.91 -12.83 -14.63
C ALA A 40 -13.34 -12.37 -15.00
N ALA A 41 -14.36 -12.91 -14.31
CA ALA A 41 -15.76 -12.53 -14.45
C ALA A 41 -16.23 -11.51 -13.40
N LEU A 42 -15.42 -11.21 -12.38
CA LEU A 42 -15.71 -10.12 -11.45
C LEU A 42 -15.60 -8.77 -12.15
N ALA A 43 -16.32 -7.77 -11.64
CA ALA A 43 -16.23 -6.39 -12.14
C ALA A 43 -14.77 -5.90 -12.14
N PRO A 44 -14.35 -4.94 -12.98
CA PRO A 44 -13.00 -4.41 -12.92
C PRO A 44 -12.66 -3.80 -11.56
N VAL A 45 -11.41 -3.93 -11.10
CA VAL A 45 -10.92 -3.14 -9.95
C VAL A 45 -10.72 -1.70 -10.41
N ARG A 46 -11.20 -0.72 -9.64
CA ARG A 46 -10.87 0.68 -9.90
C ARG A 46 -9.61 1.08 -9.14
N TYR A 47 -8.65 1.72 -9.79
CA TYR A 47 -7.45 2.20 -9.11
C TYR A 47 -7.36 3.72 -9.14
N HIS A 48 -6.78 4.28 -8.08
CA HIS A 48 -6.44 5.69 -8.01
C HIS A 48 -5.05 5.86 -7.41
N ILE A 49 -4.23 6.70 -8.03
CA ILE A 49 -2.90 7.05 -7.56
C ILE A 49 -2.96 8.50 -7.13
N PHE A 50 -2.75 8.77 -5.84
CA PHE A 50 -2.80 10.11 -5.28
C PHE A 50 -1.55 10.91 -5.67
N ASP A 51 -1.74 12.17 -6.01
CA ASP A 51 -0.64 13.07 -6.42
C ASP A 51 0.05 13.74 -5.22
N GLU A 52 -0.67 13.91 -4.10
CA GLU A 52 -0.14 14.48 -2.87
C GLU A 52 -0.09 13.43 -1.74
N PRO A 53 0.89 13.51 -0.83
CA PRO A 53 0.90 12.67 0.36
C PRO A 53 -0.35 12.90 1.21
N LEU A 54 -0.93 11.81 1.72
CA LEU A 54 -2.07 11.88 2.62
C LEU A 54 -1.62 11.87 4.08
N PRO A 55 -2.13 12.77 4.94
CA PRO A 55 -2.05 12.56 6.38
C PRO A 55 -2.64 11.19 6.76
N TYR A 56 -2.01 10.46 7.67
CA TYR A 56 -2.44 9.09 7.98
C TYR A 56 -3.93 8.98 8.35
N PRO A 57 -4.50 9.85 9.21
CA PRO A 57 -5.92 9.80 9.53
C PRO A 57 -6.85 10.00 8.33
N VAL A 58 -6.44 10.81 7.35
CA VAL A 58 -7.18 11.06 6.11
C VAL A 58 -7.22 9.78 5.27
N GLY A 59 -6.07 9.12 5.07
CA GLY A 59 -6.01 7.83 4.35
C GLY A 59 -6.70 6.68 5.09
N LEU A 60 -6.73 6.69 6.42
CA LEU A 60 -7.50 5.71 7.20
C LEU A 60 -9.02 5.92 7.01
N ARG A 61 -9.49 7.18 7.05
CA ARG A 61 -10.90 7.51 6.80
C ARG A 61 -11.32 7.19 5.37
N LEU A 62 -10.47 7.44 4.37
CA LEU A 62 -10.73 7.06 2.97
C LEU A 62 -11.15 5.58 2.87
N GLN A 63 -10.35 4.69 3.46
CA GLN A 63 -10.62 3.25 3.43
C GLN A 63 -11.92 2.89 4.16
N GLN A 64 -12.14 3.49 5.33
CA GLN A 64 -13.35 3.25 6.13
C GLN A 64 -14.61 3.71 5.39
N ARG A 65 -14.58 4.92 4.82
CA ARG A 65 -15.72 5.49 4.06
C ARG A 65 -16.08 4.64 2.85
N VAL A 66 -15.09 4.16 2.09
CA VAL A 66 -15.35 3.28 0.94
C VAL A 66 -15.92 1.93 1.39
N ILE A 67 -15.35 1.32 2.43
CA ILE A 67 -15.85 0.04 2.96
C ILE A 67 -17.26 0.19 3.55
N ASP A 68 -17.54 1.27 4.28
CA ASP A 68 -18.84 1.56 4.87
C ASP A 68 -19.90 1.77 3.78
N ALA A 69 -19.59 2.55 2.74
CA ALA A 69 -20.48 2.74 1.59
C ALA A 69 -20.82 1.42 0.90
N ARG A 70 -19.80 0.56 0.66
CA ARG A 70 -20.00 -0.77 0.07
C ARG A 70 -20.88 -1.67 0.93
N LEU A 71 -20.64 -1.68 2.25
CA LEU A 71 -21.42 -2.50 3.17
C LEU A 71 -22.84 -1.99 3.38
N ALA A 72 -23.06 -0.67 3.33
CA ALA A 72 -24.39 -0.09 3.34
C ALA A 72 -25.16 -0.50 2.08
N ALA A 73 -24.56 -0.33 0.89
CA ALA A 73 -25.18 -0.75 -0.36
C ALA A 73 -25.55 -2.24 -0.38
N ARG A 74 -24.69 -3.12 0.17
CA ARG A 74 -24.96 -4.57 0.30
C ARG A 74 -26.14 -4.91 1.22
N LYS A 75 -26.41 -4.08 2.22
CA LYS A 75 -27.55 -4.29 3.13
C LYS A 75 -28.87 -4.01 2.41
N ASP A 76 -28.88 -3.02 1.52
CA ASP A 76 -30.06 -2.61 0.78
C ASP A 76 -30.30 -3.52 -0.45
N ASP A 77 -29.23 -3.88 -1.17
CA ASP A 77 -29.24 -4.85 -2.27
C ASP A 77 -28.02 -5.79 -2.17
N PRO A 78 -28.21 -7.10 -1.95
CA PRO A 78 -27.11 -8.08 -1.94
C PRO A 78 -26.29 -8.14 -3.24
N LYS A 79 -26.81 -7.58 -4.34
CA LYS A 79 -26.09 -7.48 -5.62
C LYS A 79 -25.23 -6.23 -5.75
N ALA A 80 -25.39 -5.24 -4.86
CA ALA A 80 -24.61 -3.99 -4.82
C ALA A 80 -23.36 -4.08 -3.91
N GLY A 81 -22.59 -3.00 -3.84
CA GLY A 81 -21.36 -2.86 -3.05
C GLY A 81 -20.21 -3.78 -3.51
N LYS A 82 -20.18 -4.09 -4.80
CA LYS A 82 -19.22 -5.04 -5.40
C LYS A 82 -17.99 -4.36 -5.98
N GLN A 83 -17.96 -3.04 -6.07
CA GLN A 83 -16.83 -2.31 -6.63
C GLN A 83 -15.60 -2.38 -5.71
N ASP A 84 -14.63 -3.22 -6.06
CA ASP A 84 -13.31 -3.23 -5.41
C ASP A 84 -12.43 -2.10 -5.92
N VAL A 85 -11.51 -1.66 -5.06
CA VAL A 85 -10.60 -0.56 -5.36
C VAL A 85 -9.16 -0.84 -4.94
N LEU A 86 -8.21 -0.19 -5.62
CA LEU A 86 -6.82 -0.10 -5.24
C LEU A 86 -6.42 1.37 -5.11
N PHE A 87 -6.06 1.79 -3.91
CA PHE A 87 -5.45 3.11 -3.71
C PHE A 87 -3.94 2.97 -3.61
N LEU A 88 -3.21 3.85 -4.29
CA LEU A 88 -1.74 3.93 -4.25
C LEU A 88 -1.37 5.36 -3.89
N LEU A 89 -0.53 5.55 -2.88
CA LEU A 89 -0.27 6.86 -2.29
C LEU A 89 1.03 6.88 -1.50
N GLU A 90 1.42 8.08 -1.09
CA GLU A 90 2.38 8.31 -0.02
C GLU A 90 1.65 8.83 1.21
N HIS A 91 2.22 8.58 2.38
CA HIS A 91 1.77 9.22 3.60
C HIS A 91 2.69 10.38 3.96
N THR A 92 2.17 11.30 4.77
CA THR A 92 3.01 12.19 5.57
C THR A 92 3.74 11.37 6.64
N PRO A 93 4.87 11.83 7.20
CA PRO A 93 5.64 11.07 8.19
C PRO A 93 4.77 10.58 9.36
N THR A 94 4.68 9.27 9.52
CA THR A 94 3.82 8.64 10.52
C THR A 94 4.35 7.28 10.94
N TYR A 95 4.24 6.99 12.22
CA TYR A 95 4.35 5.64 12.77
C TYR A 95 2.96 5.06 12.99
N THR A 96 2.82 3.77 12.71
CA THR A 96 1.61 3.05 13.05
C THR A 96 1.98 1.78 13.79
N THR A 97 1.13 1.36 14.72
CA THR A 97 1.19 0.03 15.30
C THR A 97 -0.09 -0.76 15.07
N GLY A 98 0.06 -2.07 14.94
CA GLY A 98 -1.03 -3.01 14.67
C GLY A 98 -1.38 -3.86 15.88
N ARG A 99 -2.30 -4.80 15.69
CA ARG A 99 -2.89 -5.61 16.77
C ARG A 99 -1.94 -6.59 17.48
N ARG A 100 -0.75 -6.86 16.91
CA ARG A 100 0.21 -7.81 17.51
C ARG A 100 1.16 -7.14 18.50
N ASP A 101 1.17 -5.81 18.50
CA ASP A 101 1.81 -5.04 19.55
C ASP A 101 0.82 -4.99 20.71
N ASN A 102 1.06 -5.84 21.72
CA ASN A 102 0.30 -5.84 22.96
C ASN A 102 0.52 -4.50 23.64
N THR A 103 -0.27 -3.49 23.28
CA THR A 103 -0.19 -2.15 23.88
C THR A 103 -0.30 -2.33 25.38
N PRO A 104 0.70 -1.88 26.18
CA PRO A 104 0.53 -1.78 27.62
C PRO A 104 -0.69 -0.90 27.92
N ASN A 105 -1.25 -1.03 29.13
CA ASN A 105 -2.35 -0.23 29.69
C ASN A 105 -2.79 0.98 28.82
N PRO A 106 -4.05 1.10 28.36
CA PRO A 106 -4.52 2.21 27.51
C PRO A 106 -4.23 3.63 28.04
N GLU A 107 -3.89 3.76 29.32
CA GLU A 107 -3.48 5.00 29.97
C GLU A 107 -2.00 5.36 29.76
N GLU A 108 -1.18 4.46 29.22
CA GLU A 108 0.24 4.65 28.93
C GLU A 108 0.52 4.68 27.43
N LEU A 109 1.47 5.54 27.04
CA LEU A 109 1.98 5.58 25.68
C LEU A 109 2.68 4.27 25.30
N HIS A 110 2.59 3.90 24.03
CA HIS A 110 3.27 2.72 23.50
C HIS A 110 4.80 2.86 23.68
N PRO A 111 5.57 1.80 23.98
CA PRO A 111 7.02 1.90 24.17
C PRO A 111 7.74 2.53 22.97
N GLU A 112 7.38 2.14 21.75
CA GLU A 112 7.92 2.77 20.54
C GLU A 112 7.44 4.21 20.33
N GLU A 113 6.23 4.57 20.78
CA GLU A 113 5.73 5.94 20.70
C GLU A 113 6.55 6.88 21.59
N LYS A 114 6.97 6.41 22.78
CA LYS A 114 7.86 7.17 23.68
C LYS A 114 9.19 7.52 23.00
N LYS A 115 9.73 6.65 22.13
CA LYS A 115 11.00 6.89 21.41
C LYS A 115 10.91 7.96 20.32
N VAL A 116 9.72 8.16 19.75
CA VAL A 116 9.52 9.01 18.55
C VAL A 116 8.68 10.25 18.84
N GLN A 117 8.65 10.69 20.09
CA GLN A 117 8.01 11.96 20.41
C GLN A 117 8.80 13.12 19.79
N ASN A 118 8.09 14.07 19.19
CA ASN A 118 8.63 15.31 18.63
C ASN A 118 9.65 15.16 17.50
N VAL A 119 9.78 13.97 16.88
CA VAL A 119 10.67 13.78 15.71
C VAL A 119 10.05 14.23 14.39
N GLY A 120 8.83 14.77 14.43
CA GLY A 120 8.08 15.25 13.27
C GLY A 120 7.31 14.16 12.51
N ALA A 121 6.98 13.06 13.19
CA ALA A 121 6.02 12.06 12.74
C ALA A 121 4.97 11.80 13.82
N GLU A 122 3.73 11.55 13.40
CA GLU A 122 2.62 11.19 14.30
C GLU A 122 2.57 9.69 14.55
N PHE A 123 2.12 9.24 15.72
CA PHE A 123 1.97 7.82 16.07
C PHE A 123 0.51 7.41 16.17
N PHE A 124 0.11 6.33 15.50
CA PHE A 124 -1.28 5.83 15.53
C PHE A 124 -1.37 4.34 15.87
N ILE A 125 -2.29 4.00 16.77
CA ILE A 125 -2.69 2.60 17.03
C ILE A 125 -3.81 2.23 16.06
N THR A 126 -3.68 1.08 15.40
CA THR A 126 -4.52 0.70 14.27
C THR A 126 -4.99 -0.75 14.34
N LYS A 127 -5.92 -1.12 13.45
CA LYS A 127 -6.51 -2.47 13.42
C LYS A 127 -5.79 -3.45 12.50
N ARG A 128 -4.72 -3.04 11.78
CA ARG A 128 -3.95 -3.96 10.91
C ARG A 128 -3.23 -5.05 11.69
N GLY A 129 -2.90 -6.14 11.00
CA GLY A 129 -1.92 -7.09 11.50
C GLY A 129 -0.51 -6.48 11.58
N GLY A 130 0.38 -7.18 12.29
CA GLY A 130 1.76 -6.75 12.52
C GLY A 130 1.93 -5.84 13.75
N GLN A 131 3.16 -5.41 13.97
CA GLN A 131 3.61 -4.51 15.05
C GLN A 131 3.91 -3.11 14.47
N VAL A 132 4.76 -2.30 15.12
CA VAL A 132 5.18 -0.97 14.63
C VAL A 132 5.75 -0.99 13.21
N THR A 133 5.43 0.06 12.44
CA THR A 133 6.05 0.40 11.15
C THR A 133 6.01 1.91 10.92
N TYR A 134 6.74 2.39 9.91
CA TYR A 134 6.77 3.78 9.46
C TYR A 134 6.19 3.91 8.04
N HIS A 135 5.50 5.03 7.78
CA HIS A 135 5.11 5.51 6.46
C HIS A 135 5.47 6.98 6.29
N GLY A 136 5.80 7.38 5.07
CA GLY A 136 6.20 8.75 4.79
C GLY A 136 6.65 8.95 3.33
N PRO A 137 7.16 10.14 3.01
CA PRO A 137 7.73 10.43 1.70
C PRO A 137 8.81 9.41 1.30
N GLY A 138 8.79 8.99 0.03
CA GLY A 138 9.72 7.99 -0.49
C GLY A 138 9.28 6.53 -0.31
N GLN A 139 8.12 6.31 0.33
CA GLN A 139 7.52 5.00 0.51
C GLN A 139 6.18 4.89 -0.21
N LEU A 140 6.07 3.96 -1.16
CA LEU A 140 4.78 3.64 -1.76
C LEU A 140 3.92 2.88 -0.77
N VAL A 141 2.72 3.37 -0.50
CA VAL A 141 1.69 2.68 0.28
C VAL A 141 0.55 2.27 -0.65
N GLY A 142 0.10 1.02 -0.55
CA GLY A 142 -1.02 0.51 -1.31
C GLY A 142 -2.13 -0.02 -0.42
N TYR A 143 -3.36 0.38 -0.71
CA TYR A 143 -4.59 -0.10 -0.07
C TYR A 143 -5.50 -0.81 -1.08
N PRO A 144 -5.27 -2.11 -1.34
CA PRO A 144 -6.22 -2.92 -2.09
C PRO A 144 -7.40 -3.24 -1.16
N LEU A 145 -8.57 -2.68 -1.47
CA LEU A 145 -9.84 -2.93 -0.78
C LEU A 145 -10.65 -3.95 -1.59
N LEU A 146 -10.25 -5.22 -1.47
CA LEU A 146 -10.74 -6.34 -2.25
C LEU A 146 -11.65 -7.24 -1.42
N ASP A 147 -12.74 -7.70 -2.01
CA ASP A 147 -13.60 -8.71 -1.40
C ASP A 147 -13.03 -10.12 -1.63
N LEU A 148 -12.36 -10.66 -0.62
CA LEU A 148 -11.75 -11.98 -0.71
C LEU A 148 -12.78 -13.11 -0.72
N ASN A 149 -14.04 -12.86 -0.36
CA ASN A 149 -15.10 -13.86 -0.51
C ASN A 149 -15.52 -13.96 -1.97
N ALA A 150 -15.71 -12.83 -2.64
CA ALA A 150 -16.00 -12.80 -4.08
C ALA A 150 -14.86 -13.39 -4.92
N MET A 151 -13.62 -13.23 -4.46
CA MET A 151 -12.44 -13.81 -5.09
C MET A 151 -12.17 -15.27 -4.71
N GLU A 152 -12.97 -15.86 -3.81
CA GLU A 152 -12.77 -17.22 -3.28
C GLU A 152 -11.35 -17.46 -2.74
N THR A 153 -10.71 -16.41 -2.21
CA THR A 153 -9.29 -16.42 -1.88
C THR A 153 -9.08 -16.44 -0.36
N PRO A 154 -8.41 -17.48 0.20
CA PRO A 154 -8.07 -17.49 1.61
C PRO A 154 -7.18 -16.30 1.99
N THR A 155 -7.36 -15.77 3.20
CA THR A 155 -6.61 -14.58 3.67
C THR A 155 -5.09 -14.77 3.60
N ARG A 156 -4.59 -15.97 3.96
CA ARG A 156 -3.17 -16.29 3.88
C ARG A 156 -2.64 -16.21 2.44
N CYS A 157 -3.36 -16.80 1.49
CA CYS A 157 -3.00 -16.75 0.07
C CYS A 157 -2.95 -15.31 -0.44
N TYR A 158 -3.93 -14.48 -0.06
CA TYR A 158 -3.92 -13.06 -0.44
C TYR A 158 -2.64 -12.33 0.02
N VAL A 159 -2.16 -12.59 1.24
CA VAL A 159 -0.89 -12.04 1.73
C VAL A 159 0.31 -12.60 0.95
N GLU A 160 0.31 -13.91 0.64
CA GLU A 160 1.35 -14.54 -0.18
C GLU A 160 1.40 -13.94 -1.59
N TYR A 161 0.26 -13.63 -2.21
CA TYR A 161 0.20 -12.98 -3.51
C TYR A 161 0.69 -11.53 -3.50
N LEU A 162 0.42 -10.78 -2.43
CA LEU A 162 1.00 -9.45 -2.27
C LEU A 162 2.53 -9.53 -2.14
N GLN A 163 3.06 -10.44 -1.32
CA GLN A 163 4.52 -10.63 -1.18
C GLN A 163 5.16 -10.93 -2.52
N ALA A 164 4.59 -11.88 -3.24
CA ALA A 164 5.02 -12.29 -4.55
C ALA A 164 4.98 -11.18 -5.59
N LEU A 165 3.86 -10.47 -5.72
CA LEU A 165 3.71 -9.36 -6.67
C LEU A 165 4.78 -8.30 -6.44
N LEU A 166 5.03 -7.95 -5.18
CA LEU A 166 6.04 -6.98 -4.78
C LEU A 166 7.46 -7.50 -5.00
N GLY A 167 7.70 -8.78 -4.69
CA GLY A 167 8.98 -9.46 -4.94
C GLY A 167 9.32 -9.54 -6.42
N GLU A 168 8.37 -9.97 -7.26
CA GLU A 168 8.51 -10.02 -8.72
C GLU A 168 8.77 -8.64 -9.33
N TYR A 169 8.18 -7.59 -8.75
CA TYR A 169 8.52 -6.23 -9.14
C TYR A 169 10.00 -5.92 -8.86
N ALA A 170 10.49 -6.17 -7.65
CA ALA A 170 11.90 -5.97 -7.30
C ALA A 170 12.84 -6.83 -8.18
N THR A 171 12.50 -8.10 -8.41
CA THR A 171 13.23 -8.99 -9.32
C THR A 171 13.26 -8.46 -10.75
N SER A 172 12.18 -7.83 -11.22
CA SER A 172 12.14 -7.23 -12.56
C SER A 172 13.07 -6.01 -12.72
N LEU A 173 13.45 -5.37 -11.61
CA LEU A 173 14.50 -4.35 -11.58
C LEU A 173 15.91 -4.99 -11.55
N GLY A 174 15.97 -6.32 -11.49
CA GLY A 174 17.19 -7.11 -11.41
C GLY A 174 17.80 -7.14 -10.01
N LEU A 175 16.99 -7.00 -8.96
CA LEU A 175 17.38 -7.20 -7.57
C LEU A 175 17.11 -8.65 -7.15
N GLU A 176 17.97 -9.21 -6.31
CA GLU A 176 17.70 -10.48 -5.64
C GLU A 176 16.90 -10.21 -4.36
N VAL A 177 15.79 -10.94 -4.17
CA VAL A 177 14.91 -10.77 -3.02
C VAL A 177 14.34 -12.10 -2.52
N HIS A 178 13.98 -12.14 -1.24
CA HIS A 178 13.26 -13.20 -0.58
C HIS A 178 11.79 -12.80 -0.37
N ALA A 179 10.89 -13.50 -1.07
CA ALA A 179 9.45 -13.39 -0.95
C ALA A 179 8.80 -14.73 -1.39
N PRO A 180 8.65 -15.72 -0.48
CA PRO A 180 8.69 -15.59 0.97
C PRO A 180 10.10 -15.50 1.58
N HIS A 181 10.18 -14.92 2.78
CA HIS A 181 11.39 -14.95 3.61
C HIS A 181 11.72 -16.37 4.11
N PRO A 182 12.99 -16.78 4.22
CA PRO A 182 13.37 -18.11 4.71
C PRO A 182 12.80 -18.46 6.10
N ASP A 183 12.82 -17.49 7.02
CA ASP A 183 12.28 -17.66 8.38
C ASP A 183 10.77 -17.39 8.50
N GLY A 184 10.06 -17.26 7.37
CA GLY A 184 8.62 -17.05 7.35
C GLY A 184 8.16 -15.64 7.75
N HIS A 185 9.07 -14.67 7.85
CA HIS A 185 8.72 -13.27 8.05
C HIS A 185 7.92 -12.72 6.87
N VAL A 186 6.85 -11.98 7.18
CA VAL A 186 5.98 -11.38 6.16
C VAL A 186 6.63 -10.12 5.59
N GLY A 187 6.77 -10.06 4.27
CA GLY A 187 7.33 -8.93 3.54
C GLY A 187 8.13 -9.33 2.31
N VAL A 188 8.87 -8.37 1.76
CA VAL A 188 9.88 -8.60 0.72
C VAL A 188 11.21 -8.13 1.28
N PHE A 189 12.24 -8.96 1.17
CA PHE A 189 13.54 -8.69 1.75
C PHE A 189 14.65 -8.84 0.70
N SER A 190 15.71 -8.04 0.75
CA SER A 190 16.90 -8.20 -0.11
C SER A 190 17.95 -9.14 0.50
N SER A 191 17.85 -9.41 1.79
CA SER A 191 18.67 -10.36 2.54
C SER A 191 17.85 -10.96 3.68
N THR A 192 18.44 -11.71 4.59
CA THR A 192 17.73 -12.18 5.80
C THR A 192 17.39 -11.06 6.78
N THR A 193 18.01 -9.88 6.64
CA THR A 193 17.90 -8.78 7.61
C THR A 193 17.54 -7.43 6.98
N GLU A 194 17.45 -7.31 5.65
CA GLU A 194 17.09 -6.05 4.99
C GLU A 194 15.71 -6.14 4.34
N LYS A 195 14.73 -5.41 4.86
CA LYS A 195 13.33 -5.41 4.41
C LYS A 195 13.05 -4.24 3.46
N VAL A 196 12.57 -4.58 2.26
CA VAL A 196 12.17 -3.64 1.20
C VAL A 196 10.69 -3.28 1.32
N ALA A 197 9.84 -4.25 1.64
CA ALA A 197 8.40 -4.05 1.71
C ALA A 197 7.77 -4.75 2.92
N SER A 198 6.79 -4.07 3.53
CA SER A 198 5.99 -4.56 4.65
C SER A 198 4.56 -4.82 4.20
N ILE A 199 3.93 -5.87 4.73
CA ILE A 199 2.52 -6.17 4.45
C ILE A 199 1.77 -6.34 5.77
N GLY A 200 0.69 -5.57 5.93
CA GLY A 200 -0.17 -5.58 7.10
C GLY A 200 -1.58 -5.25 6.68
N ILE A 201 -2.48 -6.22 6.83
CA ILE A 201 -3.88 -6.11 6.39
C ILE A 201 -4.85 -6.22 7.57
N HIS A 202 -6.07 -5.73 7.37
CA HIS A 202 -7.21 -6.01 8.21
C HIS A 202 -8.40 -6.45 7.34
N LEU A 203 -9.28 -7.28 7.87
CA LEU A 203 -10.51 -7.69 7.18
C LEU A 203 -11.74 -7.31 7.98
N ARG A 204 -12.73 -6.77 7.29
CA ARG A 204 -14.09 -6.58 7.79
C ARG A 204 -15.06 -7.14 6.76
N HIS A 205 -15.88 -8.12 7.17
CA HIS A 205 -16.79 -8.86 6.26
C HIS A 205 -16.07 -9.35 4.98
N ARG A 206 -14.85 -9.89 5.13
CA ARG A 206 -13.99 -10.39 4.03
C ARG A 206 -13.47 -9.32 3.05
N ILE A 207 -13.81 -8.05 3.24
CA ILE A 207 -13.22 -6.93 2.50
C ILE A 207 -11.91 -6.53 3.18
N THR A 208 -10.82 -6.44 2.40
CA THR A 208 -9.51 -6.03 2.90
C THR A 208 -9.42 -4.52 3.13
N SER A 209 -8.58 -4.14 4.08
CA SER A 209 -8.13 -2.78 4.36
C SER A 209 -6.68 -2.83 4.81
N HIS A 210 -6.04 -1.66 4.85
CA HIS A 210 -4.59 -1.51 4.83
C HIS A 210 -4.02 -2.23 3.60
N GLY A 211 -2.86 -2.85 3.67
CA GLY A 211 -2.26 -3.45 2.50
C GLY A 211 -0.76 -3.61 2.66
N PHE A 212 -0.02 -2.89 1.82
CA PHE A 212 1.43 -2.97 1.77
C PHE A 212 2.07 -1.59 1.82
N SER A 213 3.34 -1.56 2.20
CA SER A 213 4.22 -0.44 1.93
C SER A 213 5.55 -0.93 1.36
N MET A 214 6.12 -0.20 0.40
CA MET A 214 7.37 -0.51 -0.27
C MET A 214 8.28 0.71 -0.24
N ASN A 215 9.47 0.56 0.33
CA ASN A 215 10.48 1.61 0.39
C ASN A 215 11.07 1.80 -1.00
N VAL A 216 10.72 2.90 -1.67
CA VAL A 216 11.23 3.19 -3.01
C VAL A 216 12.57 3.90 -2.90
N THR A 217 12.60 4.98 -2.12
CA THR A 217 13.79 5.80 -1.90
C THR A 217 14.42 5.53 -0.52
N THR A 218 15.48 6.27 -0.16
CA THR A 218 16.22 6.06 1.09
C THR A 218 15.64 6.82 2.28
N GLU A 219 14.78 7.81 2.04
CA GLU A 219 14.17 8.69 3.04
C GLU A 219 13.53 7.92 4.21
N PRO A 220 12.78 6.81 4.00
CA PRO A 220 12.18 6.06 5.12
C PRO A 220 13.20 5.48 6.11
N LYS A 221 14.45 5.24 5.68
CA LYS A 221 15.43 4.50 6.49
C LYS A 221 15.69 5.17 7.84
N ALA A 222 15.96 6.48 7.84
CA ALA A 222 16.28 7.20 9.07
C ALA A 222 15.12 7.19 10.09
N TRP A 223 13.87 7.06 9.61
CA TRP A 223 12.69 6.93 10.48
C TRP A 223 12.55 5.52 11.05
N PHE A 224 12.84 4.49 10.24
CA PHE A 224 12.88 3.12 10.72
C PHE A 224 13.98 2.89 11.77
N ASP A 225 15.12 3.56 11.65
CA ASP A 225 16.24 3.43 12.59
C ASP A 225 15.90 3.95 14.02
N LEU A 226 14.76 4.62 14.22
CA LEU A 226 14.30 5.11 15.53
C LEU A 226 13.42 4.12 16.31
N VAL A 227 12.93 3.05 15.66
CA VAL A 227 11.96 2.11 16.23
C VAL A 227 12.33 0.66 15.93
N THR A 228 11.91 -0.27 16.78
CA THR A 228 11.92 -1.70 16.43
C THR A 228 10.72 -1.99 15.53
N ALA A 229 10.91 -1.97 14.22
CA ALA A 229 9.84 -2.26 13.27
C ALA A 229 9.55 -3.76 13.18
N CYS A 230 8.26 -4.12 13.07
CA CYS A 230 7.79 -5.50 12.95
C CYS A 230 8.18 -6.45 14.10
N GLY A 231 8.78 -5.95 15.19
CA GLY A 231 9.29 -6.76 16.31
C GLY A 231 10.51 -7.61 15.96
N LEU A 232 11.31 -7.15 14.99
CA LEU A 232 12.50 -7.84 14.50
C LEU A 232 13.70 -6.89 14.70
N ASP A 233 14.43 -7.07 15.79
CA ASP A 233 15.51 -6.15 16.20
C ASP A 233 16.71 -6.16 15.25
N ASP A 234 16.89 -7.26 14.50
CA ASP A 234 17.96 -7.46 13.53
C ASP A 234 17.56 -7.08 12.09
N VAL A 235 16.31 -6.64 11.88
CA VAL A 235 15.81 -6.27 10.55
C VAL A 235 15.82 -4.77 10.34
N HIS A 236 16.51 -4.33 9.30
CA HIS A 236 16.61 -2.95 8.87
C HIS A 236 15.79 -2.68 7.62
N ALA A 237 15.25 -1.47 7.51
CA ALA A 237 14.62 -1.02 6.27
C ALA A 237 15.67 -0.69 5.21
N VAL A 238 15.39 -1.03 3.96
CA VAL A 238 16.19 -0.65 2.79
C VAL A 238 15.27 -0.21 1.64
N GLY A 239 15.71 0.77 0.84
CA GLY A 239 14.97 1.26 -0.32
C GLY A 239 15.38 0.61 -1.64
N LEU A 240 14.48 0.55 -2.63
CA LEU A 240 14.78 0.03 -3.97
C LEU A 240 15.92 0.78 -4.66
N THR A 241 15.91 2.12 -4.59
CA THR A 241 16.98 2.96 -5.19
C THR A 241 18.35 2.69 -4.56
N GLU A 242 18.39 2.43 -3.25
CA GLU A 242 19.62 2.06 -2.55
C GLU A 242 20.15 0.72 -3.03
N LEU A 243 19.29 -0.29 -3.12
CA LEU A 243 19.67 -1.62 -3.63
C LEU A 243 20.14 -1.56 -5.08
N LEU A 244 19.47 -0.78 -5.93
CA LEU A 244 19.88 -0.56 -7.31
C LEU A 244 21.26 0.10 -7.39
N ALA A 245 21.50 1.12 -6.58
CA ALA A 245 22.80 1.78 -6.50
C ALA A 245 23.91 0.81 -6.07
N ARG A 246 23.66 0.00 -5.02
CA ARG A 246 24.60 -1.05 -4.56
C ARG A 246 24.88 -2.09 -5.65
N ALA A 247 23.89 -2.40 -6.49
CA ALA A 247 24.01 -3.32 -7.62
C ALA A 247 24.61 -2.68 -8.89
N GLY A 248 25.00 -1.40 -8.86
CA GLY A 248 25.53 -0.69 -10.02
C GLY A 248 24.50 -0.47 -11.14
N LYS A 249 23.21 -0.45 -10.82
CA LYS A 249 22.08 -0.27 -11.74
C LYS A 249 21.54 1.16 -11.66
N PRO A 250 20.83 1.65 -12.70
CA PRO A 250 20.13 2.93 -12.64
C PRO A 250 19.15 2.96 -11.47
N ALA A 251 19.29 3.97 -10.60
CA ALA A 251 18.49 4.14 -9.39
C ALA A 251 17.48 5.31 -9.49
N ASP A 252 17.11 5.71 -10.71
CA ASP A 252 16.06 6.69 -10.96
C ASP A 252 14.68 6.01 -10.85
N LEU A 253 14.20 5.88 -9.61
CA LEU A 253 12.83 5.47 -9.32
C LEU A 253 12.13 6.57 -8.55
N SER A 254 10.92 6.90 -8.99
CA SER A 254 9.98 7.72 -8.23
C SER A 254 8.87 6.84 -7.66
N VAL A 255 8.30 7.23 -6.52
CA VAL A 255 7.16 6.52 -5.93
C VAL A 255 6.00 6.42 -6.92
N ARG A 256 5.71 7.50 -7.66
CA ARG A 256 4.72 7.51 -8.73
C ARG A 256 5.02 6.48 -9.82
N GLY A 257 6.26 6.41 -10.30
CA GLY A 257 6.67 5.44 -11.32
C GLY A 257 6.52 3.99 -10.83
N VAL A 258 6.87 3.71 -9.56
CA VAL A 258 6.62 2.40 -8.94
C VAL A 258 5.13 2.09 -8.88
N ALA A 259 4.30 3.05 -8.44
CA ALA A 259 2.84 2.88 -8.35
C ALA A 259 2.23 2.50 -9.71
N GLU A 260 2.61 3.21 -10.77
CA GLU A 260 2.14 2.93 -12.14
C GLU A 260 2.62 1.57 -12.64
N ALA A 261 3.86 1.18 -12.34
CA ALA A 261 4.42 -0.12 -12.71
C ALA A 261 3.78 -1.30 -11.98
N LEU A 262 3.23 -1.10 -10.78
CA LEU A 262 2.53 -2.15 -10.03
C LEU A 262 1.12 -2.44 -10.54
N VAL A 263 0.40 -1.46 -11.10
CA VAL A 263 -0.97 -1.66 -11.61
C VAL A 263 -1.11 -2.84 -12.59
N PRO A 264 -0.30 -2.96 -13.67
CA PRO A 264 -0.40 -4.11 -14.56
C PRO A 264 0.00 -5.43 -13.88
N ARG A 265 0.85 -5.40 -12.84
CA ARG A 265 1.19 -6.60 -12.05
C ARG A 265 0.02 -7.04 -11.17
N PHE A 266 -0.68 -6.09 -10.55
CA PHE A 266 -1.94 -6.36 -9.86
C PHE A 266 -2.95 -7.03 -10.80
N ALA A 267 -3.12 -6.49 -12.01
CA ALA A 267 -4.01 -7.09 -13.01
C ALA A 267 -3.61 -8.53 -13.38
N ALA A 268 -2.31 -8.78 -13.57
CA ALA A 268 -1.78 -10.11 -13.88
C ALA A 268 -1.95 -11.09 -12.71
N THR A 269 -1.55 -10.71 -11.51
CA THR A 269 -1.64 -11.54 -10.29
C THR A 269 -3.09 -11.90 -9.97
N TYR A 270 -4.00 -10.92 -9.97
CA TYR A 270 -5.40 -11.17 -9.59
C TYR A 270 -6.31 -11.56 -10.76
N GLN A 271 -5.75 -11.69 -11.97
CA GLN A 271 -6.45 -12.03 -13.22
C GLN A 271 -7.75 -11.23 -13.40
N ARG A 272 -7.69 -9.93 -13.07
CA ARG A 272 -8.80 -8.97 -13.17
C ARG A 272 -8.39 -7.77 -14.00
N GLU A 273 -9.37 -7.14 -14.62
CA GLU A 273 -9.14 -5.83 -15.25
C GLU A 273 -8.96 -4.77 -14.16
N PHE A 274 -7.96 -3.91 -14.34
CA PHE A 274 -7.73 -2.73 -13.50
C PHE A 274 -7.94 -1.48 -14.34
N LEU A 275 -8.91 -0.66 -13.95
CA LEU A 275 -9.29 0.55 -14.66
C LEU A 275 -9.05 1.78 -13.78
N PRO A 276 -8.59 2.92 -14.35
CA PRO A 276 -8.54 4.15 -13.59
C PRO A 276 -9.91 4.49 -13.01
N LEU A 277 -9.93 4.94 -11.75
CA LEU A 277 -11.14 5.40 -11.08
C LEU A 277 -11.73 6.65 -11.78
N ALA A 278 -10.90 7.46 -12.44
CA ALA A 278 -11.33 8.65 -13.18
C ALA A 278 -12.21 8.35 -14.41
N LEU A 279 -12.25 7.10 -14.89
CA LEU A 279 -13.16 6.72 -15.97
C LEU A 279 -14.61 6.69 -15.45
N GLU A 280 -15.55 7.02 -16.32
CA GLU A 280 -16.98 6.89 -16.01
C GLU A 280 -17.33 5.47 -15.53
N GLY A 281 -18.31 5.41 -14.64
CA GLY A 281 -18.80 4.19 -14.05
C GLY A 281 -20.21 4.36 -13.51
N ASP A 282 -20.72 3.30 -12.89
CA ASP A 282 -22.02 3.27 -12.24
C ASP A 282 -22.07 4.13 -10.97
N ASP A 283 -23.18 4.07 -10.24
CA ASP A 283 -23.37 4.81 -8.99
C ASP A 283 -22.35 4.46 -7.91
N GLU A 284 -21.89 3.20 -7.83
CA GLU A 284 -20.84 2.81 -6.87
C GLU A 284 -19.52 3.50 -7.21
N VAL A 285 -19.13 3.50 -8.49
CA VAL A 285 -17.92 4.19 -8.94
C VAL A 285 -18.02 5.69 -8.68
N ARG A 286 -19.16 6.32 -8.98
CA ARG A 286 -19.39 7.75 -8.71
C ARG A 286 -19.31 8.09 -7.22
N GLY A 287 -19.88 7.25 -6.35
CA GLY A 287 -19.78 7.43 -4.90
C GLY A 287 -18.33 7.37 -4.41
N ILE A 288 -17.53 6.44 -4.94
CA ILE A 288 -16.10 6.33 -4.60
C ILE A 288 -15.31 7.53 -5.14
N GLN A 289 -15.59 7.99 -6.36
CA GLN A 289 -14.98 9.20 -6.92
C GLN A 289 -15.21 10.42 -6.03
N GLN A 290 -16.42 10.58 -5.49
CA GLN A 290 -16.75 11.67 -4.59
C GLN A 290 -15.98 11.57 -3.26
N ILE A 291 -15.87 10.36 -2.68
CA ILE A 291 -15.05 10.13 -1.47
C ILE A 291 -13.58 10.49 -1.75
N VAL A 292 -13.03 10.07 -2.89
CA VAL A 292 -11.64 10.36 -3.27
C VAL A 292 -11.42 11.86 -3.44
N LYS A 293 -12.32 12.57 -4.13
CA LYS A 293 -12.23 14.02 -4.30
C LYS A 293 -12.20 14.76 -2.96
N GLU A 294 -13.11 14.43 -2.05
CA GLU A 294 -13.11 15.02 -0.71
C GLU A 294 -11.86 14.69 0.10
N THR A 295 -11.31 13.49 -0.09
CA THR A 295 -10.04 13.07 0.54
C THR A 295 -8.88 13.91 0.04
N GLU A 296 -8.81 14.16 -1.28
CA GLU A 296 -7.77 14.99 -1.90
C GLU A 296 -7.88 16.46 -1.47
N ASP A 297 -9.10 17.01 -1.41
CA ASP A 297 -9.32 18.38 -0.97
C ASP A 297 -8.93 18.57 0.50
N GLU A 298 -9.28 17.63 1.38
CA GLU A 298 -8.86 17.64 2.79
C GLU A 298 -7.34 17.53 2.93
N ALA A 299 -6.70 16.60 2.21
CA ALA A 299 -5.26 16.43 2.25
C ALA A 299 -4.51 17.68 1.78
N ARG A 300 -4.96 18.29 0.67
CA ARG A 300 -4.39 19.53 0.14
C ARG A 300 -4.47 20.67 1.15
N GLU A 301 -5.60 20.81 1.84
CA GLU A 301 -5.77 21.84 2.86
C GLU A 301 -4.80 21.63 4.05
N ILE A 302 -4.67 20.39 4.53
CA ILE A 302 -3.75 20.07 5.63
C ILE A 302 -2.30 20.28 5.21
N ASN A 303 -1.92 19.81 4.02
CA ASN A 303 -0.57 19.96 3.47
C ASN A 303 -0.20 21.44 3.31
N ALA A 304 -1.12 22.27 2.79
CA ALA A 304 -0.91 23.69 2.63
C ALA A 304 -0.69 24.40 3.99
N LYS A 305 -1.40 23.98 5.04
CA LYS A 305 -1.23 24.51 6.41
C LYS A 305 0.08 24.06 7.06
N ALA A 306 0.54 22.85 6.77
CA ALA A 306 1.78 22.31 7.33
C ALA A 306 3.04 22.97 6.74
N GLY A 307 2.97 23.51 5.52
CA GLY A 307 4.11 24.17 4.87
C GLY A 307 5.20 23.21 4.37
N GLY A 308 4.90 21.91 4.33
CA GLY A 308 5.82 20.84 3.94
C GLY A 308 5.97 19.77 5.03
N TRP A 309 6.59 18.65 4.65
CA TRP A 309 6.83 17.52 5.55
C TRP A 309 8.31 17.18 5.61
N LEU A 310 8.78 16.72 6.76
CA LEU A 310 10.18 16.37 6.95
C LEU A 310 10.52 15.10 6.15
N SER A 311 11.65 15.15 5.42
CA SER A 311 12.23 13.98 4.76
C SER A 311 13.05 13.11 5.70
N LYS A 312 13.45 13.64 6.86
CA LYS A 312 14.22 12.95 7.90
C LYS A 312 13.74 13.37 9.30
N PRO A 313 13.86 12.51 10.32
CA PRO A 313 13.43 12.85 11.67
C PRO A 313 14.21 14.02 12.28
N ASP A 314 13.52 14.86 13.05
CA ASP A 314 14.15 15.88 13.90
C ASP A 314 14.52 15.28 15.26
N VAL A 315 15.70 14.67 15.33
CA VAL A 315 16.23 14.06 16.56
C VAL A 315 16.71 15.09 17.59
N SER A 316 16.77 16.38 17.25
CA SER A 316 17.22 17.43 18.19
C SER A 316 16.23 17.68 19.33
N ARG A 317 15.00 17.18 19.19
CA ARG A 317 13.86 17.38 20.11
C ARG A 317 13.39 16.10 20.79
N GLN A 318 14.13 14.99 20.65
CA GLN A 318 13.84 13.77 21.39
C GLN A 318 14.01 14.03 22.89
N VAL A 319 12.98 13.69 23.66
CA VAL A 319 13.07 13.66 25.11
C VAL A 319 13.89 12.42 25.48
N ALA A 320 14.93 12.61 26.28
CA ALA A 320 15.84 11.56 26.72
C ALA A 320 15.13 10.46 27.54
#